data_AF-A0A7W7Z5I9-F1
#
_entry.id   AF-A0A7W7Z5I9-F1
#
_cell.length_a   1.000
_cell.length_b   1.000
_cell.length_c   1.000
_cell.angle_alpha   90.00
_cell.angle_beta   90.00
_cell.angle_gamma   90.00
#
_symmetry.space_group_name_H-M   'P 1'
#
loop_
_entity.id
_entity.type
_entity.pdbx_description
1 polymer ?
#
loop_
_entity_poly.entity_id
_entity_poly.type
_entity_poly.pdbx_seq_one_letter_code
_entity_poly.pdbx_strand_id
1 'polypeptide(L)'
;MIKQTDAKQGKSGERPATTKSCETIPAQLQPQTLAALDEWAAHNQVSRQEAVQRLVQLGLSVGSPGKPGKAIRNARAIELAASQIDKLIDPEAPSEERDRRIHRLTEGPPEFVEARVDLPKRRR
;
A
#
# COMPACT_ATOMS: atom_id res chain seq x y z
N MET A 1 72.88 9.02 -9.57
CA MET A 1 73.33 7.61 -9.63
C MET A 1 72.12 6.75 -9.33
N ILE A 2 71.63 6.06 -10.36
CA ILE A 2 70.43 5.21 -10.39
C ILE A 2 70.79 3.84 -9.78
N LYS A 3 69.88 3.19 -9.04
CA LYS A 3 69.50 1.76 -9.24
C LYS A 3 68.10 1.48 -8.67
N GLN A 4 67.23 1.00 -9.56
CA GLN A 4 65.99 0.27 -9.28
C GLN A 4 66.31 -1.15 -8.78
N THR A 5 65.36 -1.79 -8.11
CA THR A 5 65.08 -3.24 -8.27
C THR A 5 63.60 -3.57 -8.08
N ASP A 6 62.97 -3.83 -9.22
CA ASP A 6 62.03 -4.90 -9.60
C ASP A 6 60.95 -5.52 -8.69
N ALA A 7 59.92 -5.98 -9.41
CA ALA A 7 58.59 -6.35 -9.01
C ALA A 7 58.43 -7.84 -8.63
N LYS A 8 57.35 -8.16 -7.93
CA LYS A 8 56.73 -9.49 -7.98
C LYS A 8 55.21 -9.39 -7.94
N GLN A 9 54.61 -9.27 -9.13
CA GLN A 9 53.18 -9.45 -9.33
C GLN A 9 52.85 -10.95 -9.28
N GLY A 10 52.08 -11.35 -8.27
CA GLY A 10 51.46 -12.68 -8.19
C GLY A 10 50.16 -12.73 -8.98
N LYS A 11 50.09 -13.68 -9.91
CA LYS A 11 48.98 -13.97 -10.84
C LYS A 11 47.65 -14.30 -10.17
N SER A 12 46.59 -13.74 -10.79
CA SER A 12 45.37 -14.41 -11.26
C SER A 12 44.68 -15.42 -10.35
N GLY A 13 43.66 -14.96 -9.61
CA GLY A 13 42.50 -15.76 -9.27
C GLY A 13 41.29 -15.19 -10.01
N GLU A 14 40.91 -15.79 -11.13
CA GLU A 14 39.63 -15.49 -11.79
C GLU A 14 38.49 -15.80 -10.81
N ARG A 15 37.73 -14.78 -10.45
CA ARG A 15 36.54 -14.90 -9.61
C ARG A 15 35.33 -14.57 -10.51
N PRO A 16 34.32 -15.46 -10.60
CA PRO A 16 33.32 -15.44 -11.65
C PRO A 16 32.48 -14.15 -11.62
N ALA A 17 32.31 -13.56 -12.80
CA ALA A 17 31.53 -12.37 -13.06
C ALA A 17 30.03 -12.62 -12.82
N THR A 18 29.55 -12.31 -11.61
CA THR A 18 28.15 -11.94 -11.35
C THR A 18 28.06 -11.00 -10.13
N THR A 19 28.92 -9.99 -10.04
CA THR A 19 28.67 -8.93 -9.06
C THR A 19 27.54 -8.07 -9.59
N LYS A 20 26.33 -8.28 -9.07
CA LYS A 20 25.23 -7.31 -9.18
C LYS A 20 25.81 -5.97 -8.74
N SER A 21 26.00 -5.06 -9.68
CA SER A 21 26.61 -3.75 -9.44
C SER A 21 25.68 -2.98 -8.50
N CYS A 22 26.04 -2.94 -7.21
CA CYS A 22 25.36 -2.07 -6.26
C CYS A 22 26.00 -0.69 -6.37
N GLU A 23 25.25 0.26 -6.91
CA GLU A 23 25.66 1.66 -6.94
C GLU A 23 25.45 2.28 -5.55
N THR A 24 26.47 2.94 -5.02
CA THR A 24 26.37 3.62 -3.73
C THR A 24 25.90 5.05 -3.95
N ILE A 25 24.67 5.35 -3.53
CA ILE A 25 24.09 6.68 -3.63
C ILE A 25 24.16 7.36 -2.25
N PRO A 26 24.88 8.50 -2.12
CA PRO A 26 24.81 9.28 -0.89
C PRO A 26 23.44 9.97 -0.78
N ALA A 27 22.73 9.73 0.31
CA ALA A 27 21.43 10.35 0.58
C ALA A 27 21.47 11.15 1.88
N GLN A 28 20.91 12.36 1.84
CA GLN A 28 20.69 13.16 3.05
C GLN A 28 19.32 12.85 3.62
N LEU A 29 19.28 12.37 4.86
CA LEU A 29 18.04 12.05 5.59
C LEU A 29 17.97 12.90 6.85
N GLN A 30 16.77 13.33 7.22
CA GLN A 30 16.56 14.05 8.47
C GLN A 30 16.88 13.12 9.67
N PRO A 31 17.40 13.64 10.79
CA PRO A 31 17.74 12.81 11.96
C PRO A 31 16.57 11.98 12.49
N GLN A 32 15.35 12.56 12.46
CA GLN A 32 14.12 11.86 12.85
C GLN A 32 13.82 10.64 11.95
N THR A 33 14.09 10.75 10.66
CA THR A 33 13.89 9.67 9.70
C THR A 33 14.92 8.56 9.90
N LEU A 34 16.15 8.91 10.29
CA LEU A 34 17.18 7.93 10.64
C LEU A 34 16.79 7.14 11.90
N ALA A 35 16.29 7.82 12.94
CA ALA A 35 15.82 7.17 14.15
C ALA A 35 14.67 6.18 13.87
N ALA A 36 13.67 6.62 13.09
CA ALA A 36 12.56 5.76 12.68
C ALA A 36 13.03 4.56 11.83
N LEU A 37 14.04 4.75 10.98
CA LEU A 37 14.60 3.67 10.17
C LEU A 37 15.36 2.65 11.04
N ASP A 38 16.09 3.11 12.05
CA ASP A 38 16.79 2.24 12.99
C ASP A 38 15.81 1.45 13.87
N GLU A 39 14.75 2.09 14.36
CA GLU A 39 13.67 1.41 15.08
C GLU A 39 13.01 0.34 14.21
N TRP A 40 12.73 0.66 12.95
CA TRP A 40 12.16 -0.29 12.00
C TRP A 40 13.14 -1.45 11.73
N ALA A 41 14.43 -1.16 11.58
CA ALA A 41 15.45 -2.19 11.40
C ALA A 41 15.55 -3.11 12.62
N ALA A 42 15.51 -2.56 13.84
CA ALA A 42 15.51 -3.31 15.08
C ALA A 42 14.26 -4.21 15.22
N HIS A 43 13.08 -3.68 14.91
CA HIS A 43 11.83 -4.43 14.95
C HIS A 43 11.84 -5.62 13.98
N ASN A 44 12.39 -5.42 12.78
CA ASN A 44 12.42 -6.43 11.73
C ASN A 44 13.68 -7.32 11.77
N GLN A 45 14.58 -7.09 12.73
CA GLN A 45 15.86 -7.80 12.88
C GLN A 45 16.71 -7.82 11.60
N VAL A 46 16.73 -6.70 10.88
CA VAL A 46 17.49 -6.55 9.63
C VAL A 46 18.59 -5.51 9.76
N SER A 47 19.60 -5.59 8.89
CA SER A 47 20.63 -4.55 8.82
C SER A 47 20.04 -3.22 8.34
N ARG A 48 20.67 -2.09 8.70
CA ARG A 48 20.26 -0.76 8.24
C ARG A 48 20.17 -0.67 6.71
N GLN A 49 21.12 -1.28 5.99
CA GLN A 49 21.12 -1.28 4.53
C GLN A 49 19.95 -2.08 3.96
N GLU A 50 19.67 -3.25 4.53
CA GLU A 50 18.54 -4.07 4.11
C GLU A 50 17.20 -3.40 4.44
N ALA A 51 17.13 -2.68 5.56
CA ALA A 51 15.96 -1.88 5.92
C ALA A 51 15.66 -0.80 4.87
N VAL A 52 16.68 -0.04 4.46
CA VAL A 52 16.54 0.95 3.39
C VAL A 52 16.04 0.28 2.10
N GLN A 53 16.66 -0.84 1.69
CA GLN A 53 16.28 -1.53 0.46
C GLN A 53 14.82 -2.02 0.50
N ARG A 54 14.39 -2.65 1.61
CA ARG A 54 13.02 -3.13 1.77
C ARG A 54 12.02 -1.98 1.82
N LEU A 55 12.32 -0.90 2.53
CA LEU A 55 11.44 0.28 2.60
C LEU A 55 11.32 0.97 1.25
N VAL A 56 12.41 1.09 0.49
CA VAL A 56 12.39 1.62 -0.89
C VAL A 56 11.58 0.70 -1.80
N GLN A 57 11.78 -0.61 -1.73
CA GLN A 57 11.01 -1.58 -2.51
C GLN A 57 9.51 -1.52 -2.18
N LEU A 58 9.16 -1.40 -0.89
CA LEU A 58 7.78 -1.18 -0.45
C LEU A 58 7.24 0.15 -0.98
N GLY A 59 8.00 1.23 -0.87
CA GLY A 59 7.64 2.55 -1.41
C GLY A 59 7.37 2.51 -2.91
N LEU A 60 8.19 1.82 -3.69
CA LEU A 60 7.99 1.63 -5.12
C LEU A 60 6.79 0.72 -5.44
N SER A 61 6.53 -0.31 -4.63
CA SER A 61 5.36 -1.20 -4.77
C SER A 61 4.03 -0.51 -4.40
N VAL A 62 4.08 0.50 -3.53
CA VAL A 62 2.92 1.29 -3.11
C VAL A 62 2.72 2.49 -4.04
N GLY A 63 3.82 3.09 -4.50
CA GLY A 63 3.87 4.26 -5.38
C GLY A 63 3.54 3.99 -6.84
N SER A 64 3.10 2.78 -7.21
CA SER A 64 2.49 2.59 -8.53
C SER A 64 1.23 3.46 -8.61
N PRO A 65 1.19 4.50 -9.48
CA PRO A 65 0.08 5.44 -9.58
C PRO A 65 -1.23 4.80 -10.11
N GLY A 66 -1.24 3.48 -10.30
CA GLY A 66 -2.38 2.71 -10.78
C GLY A 66 -2.99 1.76 -9.74
N LYS A 67 -2.70 1.88 -8.44
CA LYS A 67 -3.31 0.97 -7.43
C LYS A 67 -4.82 1.22 -7.38
N PRO A 68 -5.69 0.26 -7.77
CA PRO A 68 -7.14 0.41 -7.69
C PRO A 68 -7.60 0.19 -6.23
N GLY A 69 -7.00 0.93 -5.31
CA GLY A 69 -7.14 0.70 -3.88
C GLY A 69 -8.47 1.16 -3.33
N LYS A 70 -9.15 2.15 -3.90
CA LYS A 70 -10.46 2.60 -3.39
C LYS A 70 -11.64 1.98 -4.14
N ALA A 71 -11.59 1.97 -5.47
CA ALA A 71 -12.70 1.49 -6.30
C ALA A 71 -12.98 -0.01 -6.14
N ILE A 72 -11.96 -0.88 -6.15
CA ILE A 72 -12.17 -2.33 -6.04
C ILE A 72 -12.63 -2.74 -4.63
N ARG A 73 -12.11 -2.09 -3.58
CA ARG A 73 -12.61 -2.31 -2.21
C ARG A 73 -14.07 -1.89 -2.07
N ASN A 74 -14.48 -0.80 -2.73
CA ASN A 74 -15.87 -0.37 -2.75
C ASN A 74 -16.76 -1.37 -3.48
N ALA A 75 -16.34 -1.90 -4.64
CA ALA A 75 -17.13 -2.88 -5.40
C ALA A 75 -17.45 -4.14 -4.57
N ARG A 76 -16.44 -4.73 -3.93
CA ARG A 76 -16.65 -5.91 -3.07
C ARG A 76 -17.52 -5.59 -1.85
N ALA A 77 -17.38 -4.41 -1.27
CA ALA A 77 -18.23 -3.98 -0.16
C ALA A 77 -19.70 -3.80 -0.59
N ILE A 78 -19.93 -3.25 -1.78
CA ILE A 78 -21.27 -3.11 -2.38
C ILE A 78 -21.90 -4.49 -2.62
N GLU A 79 -21.17 -5.44 -3.20
CA GLU A 79 -21.66 -6.80 -3.43
C GLU A 79 -22.05 -7.51 -2.13
N LEU A 80 -21.21 -7.42 -1.10
CA LEU A 80 -21.51 -7.99 0.21
C LEU A 80 -22.73 -7.33 0.84
N ALA A 81 -22.83 -5.99 0.78
CA ALA A 81 -23.97 -5.25 1.31
C ALA A 81 -25.28 -5.64 0.60
N ALA A 82 -25.28 -5.71 -0.73
CA ALA A 82 -26.45 -6.13 -1.52
C ALA A 82 -26.92 -7.53 -1.10
N SER A 83 -26.00 -8.50 -0.99
CA SER A 83 -26.32 -9.87 -0.55
C SER A 83 -26.90 -9.93 0.86
N GLN A 84 -26.50 -9.04 1.78
CA GLN A 84 -27.09 -9.00 3.11
C GLN A 84 -28.46 -8.32 3.12
N ILE A 85 -28.64 -7.25 2.34
CA ILE A 85 -29.95 -6.57 2.21
C ILE A 85 -31.00 -7.55 1.66
N ASP A 86 -30.64 -8.35 0.65
CA ASP A 86 -31.54 -9.36 0.08
C ASP A 86 -31.99 -10.41 1.11
N LYS A 87 -31.17 -10.74 2.10
CA LYS A 87 -31.53 -11.69 3.18
C LYS A 87 -32.41 -11.07 4.25
N LEU A 88 -32.29 -9.75 4.47
CA LEU A 88 -33.09 -9.03 5.45
C LEU A 88 -34.51 -8.73 4.93
N ILE A 89 -34.69 -8.72 3.61
CA ILE A 89 -35.96 -8.44 2.97
C ILE A 89 -36.72 -9.74 2.73
N ASP A 90 -37.98 -9.74 3.14
CA ASP A 90 -38.91 -10.83 2.87
C ASP A 90 -39.12 -11.00 1.35
N PRO A 91 -38.77 -12.17 0.78
CA PRO A 91 -38.94 -12.44 -0.65
C PRO A 91 -40.41 -12.60 -1.06
N GLU A 92 -41.33 -12.87 -0.12
CA GLU A 92 -42.77 -13.03 -0.40
C GLU A 92 -43.51 -11.69 -0.45
N ALA A 93 -42.86 -10.59 -0.05
CA ALA A 93 -43.46 -9.27 -0.07
C ALA A 93 -43.59 -8.70 -1.51
N PRO A 94 -44.65 -7.91 -1.80
CA PRO A 94 -44.79 -7.21 -3.07
C PRO A 94 -43.59 -6.31 -3.38
N SER A 95 -43.23 -6.17 -4.66
CA SER A 95 -42.03 -5.43 -5.08
C SER A 95 -41.99 -3.99 -4.57
N GLU A 96 -43.13 -3.28 -4.56
CA GLU A 96 -43.17 -1.91 -4.03
C GLU A 96 -42.81 -1.82 -2.53
N GLU A 97 -43.26 -2.78 -1.73
CA GLU A 97 -42.97 -2.82 -0.30
C GLU A 97 -41.51 -3.19 -0.06
N ARG A 98 -40.94 -4.07 -0.90
CA ARG A 98 -39.50 -4.39 -0.89
C ARG A 98 -38.67 -3.15 -1.20
N ASP A 99 -39.01 -2.39 -2.24
CA ASP A 99 -38.30 -1.18 -2.63
C ASP A 99 -38.35 -0.09 -1.55
N ARG A 100 -39.49 0.08 -0.89
CA ARG A 100 -39.64 1.00 0.25
C ARG A 100 -38.74 0.60 1.42
N ARG A 101 -38.65 -0.70 1.72
CA ARG A 101 -37.76 -1.21 2.78
C ARG A 101 -36.28 -1.05 2.43
N ILE A 102 -35.90 -1.33 1.18
CA ILE A 102 -34.53 -1.07 0.68
C ILE A 102 -34.20 0.40 0.90
N HIS A 103 -35.05 1.30 0.41
CA HIS A 103 -34.82 2.74 0.55
C HIS A 103 -34.68 3.15 2.01
N ARG A 104 -35.52 2.62 2.91
CA ARG A 104 -35.42 2.92 4.34
C ARG A 104 -34.15 2.36 5.00
N LEU A 105 -33.61 1.24 4.50
CA LEU A 105 -32.35 0.67 5.00
C LEU A 105 -31.12 1.38 4.44
N THR A 106 -31.14 1.80 3.18
CA THR A 106 -29.98 2.44 2.52
C THR A 106 -29.94 3.94 2.77
N GLU A 107 -31.08 4.63 2.62
CA GLU A 107 -31.22 6.09 2.75
C GLU A 107 -31.65 6.51 4.16
N GLY A 108 -32.27 5.61 4.92
CA GLY A 108 -32.83 5.91 6.23
C GLY A 108 -34.30 6.38 6.15
N PRO A 109 -34.95 6.63 7.30
CA PRO A 109 -36.28 7.21 7.33
C PRO A 109 -36.28 8.62 6.71
N PRO A 110 -37.36 9.03 6.02
CA PRO A 110 -37.42 10.29 5.27
C PRO A 110 -37.13 11.52 6.16
N GLU A 111 -37.45 11.45 7.45
CA GLU A 111 -37.23 12.51 8.43
C GLU A 111 -35.74 12.81 8.68
N PHE A 112 -34.85 11.84 8.42
CA PHE A 112 -33.41 11.95 8.72
C PHE A 112 -32.54 12.05 7.48
N VAL A 113 -33.09 11.90 6.27
CA VAL A 113 -32.32 11.93 5.02
C VAL A 113 -31.57 13.26 4.87
N GLU A 114 -32.20 14.40 5.19
CA GLU A 114 -31.56 15.72 5.09
C GLU A 114 -30.46 15.96 6.14
N ALA A 115 -30.49 15.22 7.26
CA ALA A 115 -29.53 15.35 8.35
C ALA A 115 -28.27 14.48 8.16
N ARG A 116 -28.25 13.59 7.15
CA ARG A 116 -27.11 12.71 6.86
C ARG A 116 -25.90 13.50 6.38
N VAL A 117 -24.75 13.22 7.01
CA VAL A 117 -23.45 13.82 6.67
C VAL A 117 -22.65 12.91 5.73
N ASP A 118 -23.02 11.62 5.70
CA ASP A 118 -22.31 10.57 4.99
C ASP A 118 -22.68 10.44 3.51
N LEU A 119 -23.86 10.90 3.10
CA LEU A 119 -24.31 10.91 1.70
C LEU A 119 -24.29 12.32 1.09
N PRO A 120 -24.03 12.44 -0.22
CA PRO A 120 -24.15 13.71 -0.91
C PRO A 120 -25.61 14.19 -0.88
N LYS A 121 -25.82 15.46 -0.49
CA LYS A 121 -27.15 16.07 -0.46
C LYS A 121 -27.78 16.02 -1.86
N ARG A 122 -29.01 15.53 -1.95
CA ARG A 122 -29.77 15.50 -3.21
C ARG A 122 -29.90 16.93 -3.73
N ARG A 123 -29.49 17.16 -4.98
CA ARG A 123 -29.69 18.47 -5.62
C ARG A 123 -31.20 18.67 -5.79
N ARG A 124 -31.71 19.78 -5.26
CA ARG A 124 -33.09 20.25 -5.47
C ARG A 124 -33.29 20.70 -6.91
#